data_AF-A0A1Y2IDB9-F1
#
_entry.id   AF-A0A1Y2IDB9-F1
#
_cell.length_a   1.000
_cell.length_b   1.000
_cell.length_c   1.000
_cell.angle_alpha   90.00
_cell.angle_beta   90.00
_cell.angle_gamma   90.00
#
_symmetry.space_group_name_H-M   'P 1'
#
loop_
_entity.id
_entity.type
_entity.pdbx_description
1 polymer ?
#
loop_
_entity_poly.entity_id
_entity_poly.type
_entity_poly.pdbx_seq_one_letter_code
_entity_poly.pdbx_strand_id
1 'polypeptide(L)'
;MDLEFRADPGDMELFRHIGSAFPSLEVLCVHRYRMTSEVELPLVAIARALSSLQHLEVLMLHLDFVDLPDVGKPIDDDDDNYHHEVPPARAQQLADSDATLARAANVMAGLLGPSLQWLPLLRPTRDHEYQWLLFRIVRSTDAEDGDKVTAEHRWPWERKPGEPAFPYHSLLRDD
;
A
#
# COMPACT_ATOMS: atom_id res chain seq x y z
N MET A 1 -11.23 7.29 6.99
CA MET A 1 -10.86 8.63 6.49
C MET A 1 -10.07 8.46 5.20
N ASP A 2 -10.23 9.36 4.24
CA ASP A 2 -9.50 9.36 2.97
C ASP A 2 -8.79 10.71 2.77
N LEU A 3 -7.55 10.69 2.30
CA LEU A 3 -6.68 11.84 2.13
C LEU A 3 -5.91 11.73 0.84
N GLU A 4 -5.94 12.80 0.04
CA GLU A 4 -5.22 12.88 -1.22
C GLU A 4 -4.44 14.19 -1.28
N PHE A 5 -3.12 14.09 -1.50
CA PHE A 5 -2.24 15.25 -1.57
C PHE A 5 -0.93 14.94 -2.31
N ARG A 6 -0.29 16.01 -2.80
CA ARG A 6 1.08 15.93 -3.28
C ARG A 6 2.03 16.16 -2.11
N ALA A 7 3.06 15.34 -2.04
CA ALA A 7 4.15 15.43 -1.09
C ALA A 7 4.66 16.87 -0.95
N ASP A 8 4.84 17.31 0.28
CA ASP A 8 5.45 18.59 0.64
C ASP A 8 6.23 18.49 1.97
N PRO A 9 6.98 19.54 2.36
CA PRO A 9 7.77 19.50 3.60
C PRO A 9 6.94 19.30 4.89
N GLY A 10 5.63 19.56 4.85
CA GLY A 10 4.68 19.46 5.96
C GLY A 10 4.00 18.09 6.10
N ASP A 11 4.21 17.14 5.19
CA ASP A 11 3.55 15.81 5.19
C ASP A 11 3.59 15.12 6.57
N MET A 12 4.75 15.16 7.23
CA MET A 12 4.93 14.50 8.52
C MET A 12 4.15 15.19 9.65
N GLU A 13 3.97 16.51 9.55
CA GLU A 13 3.14 17.26 10.48
C GLU A 13 1.67 16.91 10.29
N LEU A 14 1.21 16.78 9.04
CA LEU A 14 -0.13 16.30 8.72
C LEU A 14 -0.39 14.91 9.33
N PHE A 15 0.51 13.94 9.12
CA PHE A 15 0.36 12.59 9.69
C PHE A 15 0.32 12.58 11.21
N ARG A 16 1.21 13.34 11.87
CA ARG A 16 1.17 13.49 13.34
C ARG A 16 -0.13 14.15 13.80
N HIS A 17 -0.59 15.17 13.08
CA HIS A 17 -1.81 15.88 13.41
C HIS A 17 -3.02 14.95 13.34
N ILE A 18 -3.13 14.13 12.30
CA ILE A 18 -4.16 13.08 12.17
C ILE A 18 -4.13 12.16 13.40
N GLY A 19 -2.93 11.70 13.77
CA GLY A 19 -2.70 10.89 14.97
C GLY A 19 -3.28 11.50 16.25
N SER A 20 -3.12 12.82 16.41
CA SER A 20 -3.61 13.56 17.58
C SER A 20 -5.08 13.94 17.51
N ALA A 21 -5.59 14.27 16.33
CA ALA A 21 -6.95 14.77 16.12
C ALA A 21 -7.98 13.63 16.06
N PHE A 22 -7.57 12.45 15.60
CA PHE A 22 -8.42 11.28 15.41
C PHE A 22 -7.84 10.04 16.10
N PRO A 23 -7.70 10.04 17.44
CA PRO A 23 -7.03 8.94 18.15
C PRO A 23 -7.75 7.59 18.02
N SER A 24 -9.07 7.60 17.78
CA SER A 24 -9.90 6.41 17.59
C SER A 24 -10.08 6.03 16.11
N LEU A 25 -9.22 6.52 15.22
CA LEU A 25 -9.31 6.21 13.79
C LEU A 25 -8.96 4.74 13.53
N GLU A 26 -9.91 3.97 13.01
CA GLU A 26 -9.75 2.55 12.68
C GLU A 26 -9.30 2.31 11.24
N VAL A 27 -9.70 3.20 10.30
CA VAL A 27 -9.41 3.06 8.86
C VAL A 27 -8.90 4.38 8.28
N LEU A 28 -7.73 4.32 7.66
CA LEU A 28 -7.08 5.44 6.98
C LEU A 28 -6.67 5.04 5.56
N CYS A 29 -7.12 5.80 4.56
CA CYS A 29 -6.62 5.75 3.19
C CYS A 29 -5.82 7.01 2.90
N VAL A 30 -4.63 6.86 2.32
CA VAL A 30 -3.75 7.96 1.94
C VAL A 30 -3.26 7.77 0.52
N HIS A 31 -3.52 8.76 -0.32
CA HIS A 31 -2.97 8.93 -1.64
C HIS A 31 -1.96 10.08 -1.62
N ARG A 32 -0.67 9.74 -1.48
CA ARG A 32 0.45 10.68 -1.49
C ARG A 32 1.21 10.56 -2.80
N TYR A 33 1.16 11.61 -3.61
CA TYR A 33 1.94 11.71 -4.85
C TYR A 33 3.30 12.31 -4.58
N ARG A 34 4.37 11.73 -5.12
CA ARG A 34 5.74 12.18 -4.81
C ARG A 34 6.02 13.56 -5.43
N MET A 35 6.97 14.28 -4.84
CA MET A 35 7.59 15.42 -5.53
C MET A 35 8.55 14.91 -6.62
N THR A 36 8.72 15.66 -7.71
CA THR A 36 9.64 15.29 -8.80
C THR A 36 11.09 15.11 -8.32
N SER A 37 11.49 15.85 -7.29
CA SER A 37 12.82 15.76 -6.67
C SER A 37 12.97 14.62 -5.66
N GLU A 38 11.88 13.92 -5.33
CA GLU A 38 11.88 12.83 -4.35
C GLU A 38 12.38 11.54 -5.01
N VAL A 39 13.61 11.17 -4.66
CA VAL A 39 14.30 9.96 -5.16
C VAL A 39 14.08 8.75 -4.26
N GLU A 40 13.69 8.96 -3.00
CA GLU A 40 13.43 7.90 -2.03
C GLU A 40 12.20 8.28 -1.18
N LEU A 41 11.30 7.31 -0.98
CA LEU A 41 10.10 7.52 -0.17
C LEU A 41 10.44 7.50 1.33
N PRO A 42 9.93 8.46 2.13
CA PRO A 42 10.21 8.54 3.56
C PRO A 42 9.36 7.54 4.39
N LEU A 43 9.34 6.25 4.02
CA LEU A 43 8.50 5.21 4.62
C LEU A 43 8.62 5.15 6.15
N VAL A 44 9.85 5.16 6.66
CA VAL A 44 10.12 5.11 8.11
C VAL A 44 9.54 6.33 8.83
N ALA A 45 9.62 7.52 8.20
CA ALA A 45 9.08 8.74 8.78
C ALA A 45 7.54 8.73 8.77
N ILE A 46 6.93 8.26 7.68
CA ILE A 46 5.47 8.07 7.57
C ILE A 46 4.97 7.11 8.65
N ALA A 47 5.58 5.92 8.77
CA ALA A 47 5.17 4.94 9.77
C ALA A 47 5.27 5.49 11.20
N ARG A 48 6.38 6.17 11.52
CA ARG A 48 6.57 6.79 12.85
C ARG A 48 5.58 7.93 13.10
N ALA A 49 5.21 8.70 12.09
CA ALA A 49 4.22 9.76 12.24
C ALA A 49 2.81 9.20 12.49
N LEU A 50 2.50 8.03 11.95
CA LEU A 50 1.22 7.34 12.12
C LEU A 50 1.20 6.36 13.31
N SER A 51 2.34 6.09 13.95
CA SER A 51 2.44 5.07 15.02
C SER A 51 1.64 5.41 16.28
N SER A 52 1.20 6.66 16.44
CA SER A 52 0.34 7.08 17.55
C SER A 52 -1.11 6.61 17.40
N LEU A 53 -1.54 6.19 16.21
CA LEU A 53 -2.89 5.70 15.97
C LEU A 53 -3.07 4.27 16.52
N GLN A 54 -3.28 4.17 17.83
CA GLN A 54 -3.38 2.89 18.54
C GLN A 54 -4.59 2.05 18.15
N HIS A 55 -5.62 2.64 17.54
CA HIS A 55 -6.84 1.95 17.11
C HIS A 55 -6.87 1.67 15.60
N LEU A 56 -5.82 2.04 14.86
CA LEU A 56 -5.80 1.85 13.41
C LEU A 56 -5.71 0.37 13.07
N GLU A 57 -6.75 -0.16 12.43
CA GLU A 57 -6.85 -1.55 11.99
C GLU A 57 -6.46 -1.70 10.51
N VAL A 58 -6.78 -0.70 9.69
CA VAL A 58 -6.56 -0.70 8.25
C VAL A 58 -5.87 0.58 7.80
N LEU A 59 -4.71 0.43 7.16
CA LEU A 59 -4.00 1.53 6.50
C LEU A 59 -3.85 1.23 5.01
N MET A 60 -4.56 1.98 4.16
CA MET A 60 -4.44 1.88 2.70
C MET A 60 -3.52 2.99 2.21
N LEU A 61 -2.48 2.65 1.43
CA LEU A 61 -1.52 3.64 0.95
C LEU A 61 -1.30 3.55 -0.56
N HIS A 62 -1.36 4.70 -1.21
CA HIS A 62 -0.72 4.97 -2.49
C HIS A 62 0.40 5.98 -2.25
N LEU A 63 1.65 5.60 -2.54
CA LEU A 63 2.83 6.42 -2.24
C LEU A 63 3.62 6.82 -3.49
N ASP A 64 3.16 6.49 -4.70
CA ASP A 64 3.79 6.91 -5.95
C ASP A 64 5.31 6.60 -6.01
N PHE A 65 5.67 5.34 -5.81
CA PHE A 65 7.07 4.87 -5.79
C PHE A 65 7.75 5.09 -7.14
N VAL A 66 8.98 5.61 -7.12
CA VAL A 66 9.79 5.86 -8.32
C VAL A 66 10.15 4.58 -9.08
N ASP A 67 10.36 3.48 -8.36
CA ASP A 67 10.78 2.19 -8.93
C ASP A 67 9.61 1.35 -9.47
N LEU A 68 8.38 1.84 -9.35
CA LEU A 68 7.24 1.16 -9.92
C LEU A 68 7.15 1.45 -11.43
N PRO A 69 6.86 0.42 -12.24
CA PRO A 69 6.83 0.56 -13.69
C PRO A 69 5.81 1.64 -14.10
N ASP A 70 6.22 2.53 -15.01
CA ASP A 70 5.37 3.57 -15.56
C ASP A 70 4.11 2.98 -16.21
N VAL A 71 2.99 3.64 -15.97
CA VAL A 71 1.61 3.28 -16.35
C VAL A 71 1.33 3.61 -17.83
N GLY A 72 2.36 4.01 -18.57
CA GLY A 72 2.24 4.95 -19.69
C GLY A 72 1.82 4.39 -21.04
N LYS A 73 1.74 3.07 -21.25
CA LYS A 73 1.17 2.56 -22.50
C LYS A 73 0.33 1.30 -22.24
N PRO A 74 -0.98 1.35 -22.54
CA PRO A 74 -1.66 0.15 -23.00
C PRO A 74 -0.74 -0.46 -24.06
N ILE A 75 -0.52 -1.78 -24.01
CA ILE A 75 -0.08 -2.45 -25.23
C ILE A 75 -1.15 -2.08 -26.26
N ASP A 76 -0.75 -1.55 -27.42
CA ASP A 76 -1.68 -1.26 -28.51
C ASP A 76 -2.32 -2.59 -28.96
N ASP A 77 -3.31 -3.07 -28.20
CA ASP A 77 -4.09 -4.27 -28.46
C ASP A 77 -5.22 -3.86 -29.38
N ASP A 78 -4.88 -3.78 -30.66
CA ASP A 78 -5.81 -3.67 -31.78
C ASP A 78 -6.48 -5.04 -32.08
N ASP A 79 -6.52 -5.98 -31.12
CA ASP A 79 -7.02 -7.34 -31.34
C ASP A 79 -7.98 -7.80 -30.23
N ASP A 80 -9.25 -7.96 -30.62
CA ASP A 80 -10.43 -8.38 -29.85
C ASP A 80 -10.32 -9.83 -29.32
N ASN A 81 -9.27 -10.18 -28.55
CA ASN A 81 -9.09 -11.55 -28.07
C ASN A 81 -8.84 -11.65 -26.55
N TYR A 82 -9.87 -12.13 -25.86
CA TYR A 82 -10.05 -12.20 -24.40
C TYR A 82 -9.09 -13.11 -23.61
N HIS A 83 -7.91 -13.45 -24.13
CA HIS A 83 -6.93 -14.33 -23.46
C HIS A 83 -5.47 -13.95 -23.75
N HIS A 84 -5.07 -12.70 -23.48
CA HIS A 84 -3.65 -12.36 -23.53
C HIS A 84 -2.91 -12.85 -22.28
N GLU A 85 -2.08 -13.88 -22.47
CA GLU A 85 -0.99 -14.19 -21.55
C GLU A 85 -0.18 -12.91 -21.32
N VAL A 86 0.03 -12.54 -20.05
CA VAL A 86 0.84 -11.38 -19.68
C VAL A 86 2.25 -11.57 -20.25
N PRO A 87 2.78 -10.66 -21.09
CA PRO A 87 4.12 -10.81 -21.66
C PRO A 87 5.18 -11.02 -20.56
N PRO A 88 6.21 -11.85 -20.77
CA PRO A 88 7.20 -12.16 -19.71
C PRO A 88 7.87 -10.92 -19.10
N ALA A 89 8.14 -9.89 -19.91
CA ALA A 89 8.66 -8.62 -19.43
C ALA A 89 7.67 -7.90 -18.49
N ARG A 90 6.37 -7.94 -18.80
CA ARG A 90 5.32 -7.37 -17.95
C ARG A 90 5.14 -8.19 -16.67
N ALA A 91 5.20 -9.52 -16.76
CA ALA A 91 5.16 -10.39 -15.59
C ALA A 91 6.33 -10.12 -14.64
N GLN A 92 7.54 -9.92 -15.18
CA GLN A 92 8.71 -9.55 -14.38
C GLN A 92 8.55 -8.17 -13.71
N GLN A 93 8.07 -7.17 -14.45
CA GLN A 93 7.79 -5.84 -13.88
C GLN A 93 6.77 -5.89 -12.74
N LEU A 94 5.72 -6.71 -12.89
CA LEU A 94 4.73 -6.92 -11.84
C LEU A 94 5.37 -7.58 -10.61
N ALA A 95 6.21 -8.60 -10.82
CA ALA A 95 6.93 -9.27 -9.72
C ALA A 95 7.91 -8.33 -8.99
N ASP A 96 8.60 -7.45 -9.71
CA ASP A 96 9.52 -6.46 -9.14
C ASP A 96 8.74 -5.40 -8.32
N SER A 97 7.58 -5.00 -8.83
CA SER A 97 6.62 -4.14 -8.13
C SER A 97 6.12 -4.80 -6.85
N ASP A 98 5.69 -6.07 -6.93
CA ASP A 98 5.25 -6.88 -5.79
C ASP A 98 6.32 -6.95 -4.70
N ALA A 99 7.56 -7.21 -5.10
CA ALA A 99 8.69 -7.27 -4.19
C ALA A 99 8.94 -5.91 -3.51
N THR A 100 8.80 -4.80 -4.25
CA THR A 100 8.98 -3.44 -3.70
C THR A 100 7.89 -3.09 -2.69
N LEU A 101 6.63 -3.35 -3.02
CA LEU A 101 5.51 -3.15 -2.13
C LEU A 101 5.59 -4.05 -0.90
N ALA A 102 5.99 -5.32 -1.05
CA ALA A 102 6.20 -6.24 0.07
C ALA A 102 7.31 -5.76 1.03
N ARG A 103 8.42 -5.23 0.49
CA ARG A 103 9.49 -4.63 1.32
C ARG A 103 8.96 -3.43 2.09
N ALA A 104 8.24 -2.53 1.43
CA ALA A 104 7.64 -1.36 2.07
C ALA A 104 6.64 -1.76 3.16
N ALA A 105 5.78 -2.74 2.88
CA ALA A 105 4.80 -3.25 3.82
C ALA A 105 5.48 -3.81 5.09
N ASN A 106 6.57 -4.56 4.95
CA ASN A 106 7.32 -5.09 6.10
C ASN A 106 7.99 -3.98 6.92
N VAL A 107 8.58 -2.95 6.28
CA VAL A 107 9.15 -1.80 6.99
C VAL A 107 8.08 -1.08 7.81
N MET A 108 6.91 -0.83 7.21
CA MET A 108 5.81 -0.15 7.87
C MET A 108 5.21 -1.00 9.00
N ALA A 109 5.04 -2.31 8.79
CA ALA A 109 4.46 -3.24 9.75
C ALA A 109 5.22 -3.26 11.09
N GLY A 110 6.56 -3.21 11.05
CA GLY A 110 7.39 -3.18 12.25
C GLY A 110 7.37 -1.85 13.03
N LEU A 111 6.80 -0.79 12.45
CA LEU A 111 6.82 0.56 13.02
C LEU A 111 5.43 1.09 13.40
N LEU A 112 4.36 0.50 12.84
CA LEU A 112 2.98 0.91 13.09
C LEU A 112 2.42 0.28 14.37
N GLY A 113 1.29 0.82 14.82
CA GLY A 113 0.65 0.44 16.09
C GLY A 113 0.22 -1.04 16.16
N PRO A 114 -0.02 -1.56 17.37
CA PRO A 114 -0.33 -2.97 17.62
C PRO A 114 -1.68 -3.41 17.04
N SER A 115 -2.62 -2.49 16.82
CA SER A 115 -3.95 -2.81 16.30
C SER A 115 -4.00 -2.97 14.79
N LEU A 116 -2.93 -2.62 14.06
CA LEU A 116 -2.93 -2.72 12.60
C LEU A 116 -3.06 -4.17 12.16
N GLN A 117 -4.07 -4.46 11.36
CA GLN A 117 -4.36 -5.80 10.82
C GLN A 117 -4.08 -5.88 9.33
N TRP A 118 -4.32 -4.79 8.60
CA TRP A 118 -4.22 -4.74 7.14
C TRP A 118 -3.47 -3.50 6.67
N LEU A 119 -2.59 -3.71 5.69
CA LEU A 119 -1.84 -2.64 5.03
C LEU A 119 -1.95 -2.77 3.49
N PRO A 120 -3.11 -2.46 2.87
CA PRO A 120 -3.20 -2.46 1.42
C PRO A 120 -2.29 -1.40 0.79
N LEU A 121 -1.51 -1.78 -0.22
CA LEU A 121 -0.69 -0.86 -1.00
C LEU A 121 -1.16 -0.82 -2.46
N LEU A 122 -1.37 0.38 -2.97
CA LEU A 122 -1.79 0.58 -4.35
C LEU A 122 -0.60 0.42 -5.30
N ARG A 123 -0.75 -0.51 -6.25
CA ARG A 123 0.04 -0.63 -7.46
C ARG A 123 -0.59 0.22 -8.56
N PRO A 124 0.13 1.20 -9.14
CA PRO A 124 -0.38 2.04 -10.20
C PRO A 124 -0.37 1.27 -11.55
N THR A 125 -1.28 0.32 -11.71
CA THR A 125 -1.46 -0.42 -12.99
C THR A 125 -2.86 -0.20 -13.52
N ARG A 126 -3.00 0.55 -14.61
CA ARG A 126 -4.30 0.83 -15.27
C ARG A 126 -5.01 -0.45 -15.74
N ASP A 127 -4.26 -1.41 -16.25
CA ASP A 127 -4.81 -2.58 -16.95
C ASP A 127 -4.91 -3.84 -16.08
N HIS A 128 -4.72 -3.73 -14.76
CA HIS A 128 -4.75 -4.89 -13.87
C HIS A 128 -5.93 -4.84 -12.90
N GLU A 129 -6.60 -5.99 -12.75
CA GLU A 129 -7.77 -6.19 -11.90
C GLU A 129 -7.50 -6.10 -10.39
N TYR A 130 -6.22 -6.23 -9.99
CA TYR A 130 -5.80 -6.19 -8.59
C TYR A 130 -4.77 -5.09 -8.35
N GLN A 131 -5.25 -3.84 -8.33
CA GLN A 131 -4.39 -2.69 -8.06
C GLN A 131 -4.01 -2.61 -6.59
N TRP A 132 -4.88 -3.02 -5.67
CA TRP A 132 -4.57 -3.07 -4.25
C TRP A 132 -3.94 -4.41 -3.87
N LEU A 133 -2.65 -4.41 -3.56
CA LEU A 133 -2.00 -5.57 -2.93
C LEU A 133 -2.35 -5.57 -1.45
N LEU A 134 -2.93 -6.67 -0.99
CA LEU A 134 -3.35 -6.78 0.39
C LEU A 134 -2.24 -7.42 1.20
N PHE A 135 -1.84 -6.74 2.27
CA PHE A 135 -0.90 -7.28 3.24
C PHE A 135 -1.58 -7.43 4.59
N ARG A 136 -1.60 -8.66 5.12
CA ARG A 136 -2.07 -8.95 6.47
C ARG A 136 -0.89 -8.87 7.43
N ILE A 137 -1.07 -8.13 8.52
CA ILE A 137 -0.05 -8.00 9.55
C ILE A 137 -0.10 -9.21 10.47
N VAL A 138 1.01 -9.92 10.55
CA VAL A 138 1.19 -11.08 11.43
C VAL A 138 2.24 -10.72 12.47
N ARG A 139 1.88 -10.90 13.74
CA ARG A 139 2.76 -10.69 14.89
C ARG A 139 3.01 -12.05 15.51
N SER A 140 4.26 -12.51 15.49
CA SER A 140 4.69 -13.71 16.22
C SER A 140 5.40 -13.29 17.49
N THR A 141 5.07 -13.98 18.58
CA THR A 141 5.70 -13.84 19.90
C THR A 141 6.60 -15.03 20.22
N ASP A 142 7.02 -15.81 19.22
CA ASP A 142 7.83 -17.00 19.46
C ASP A 142 9.18 -16.60 20.08
N ALA A 143 9.36 -17.05 21.32
CA ALA A 143 10.22 -16.47 22.35
C ALA A 143 11.74 -16.63 22.15
N GLU A 144 12.20 -16.92 20.93
CA GLU A 144 13.64 -17.10 20.63
C GLU A 144 14.25 -16.00 19.75
N ASP A 145 13.45 -15.20 19.02
CA ASP A 145 13.96 -14.16 18.08
C ASP A 145 13.37 -12.74 18.32
N GLY A 146 12.69 -12.55 19.45
CA GLY A 146 11.98 -11.31 19.77
C GLY A 146 10.64 -11.16 19.04
N ASP A 147 9.87 -10.13 19.38
CA ASP A 147 8.59 -9.84 18.72
C ASP A 147 8.82 -9.55 17.24
N LYS A 148 8.36 -10.46 16.37
CA LYS A 148 8.51 -10.34 14.93
C LYS A 148 7.18 -9.92 14.31
N VAL A 149 7.20 -8.79 13.61
CA VAL A 149 6.04 -8.29 12.85
C VAL A 149 6.36 -8.37 11.36
N THR A 150 5.51 -9.07 10.61
CA THR A 150 5.65 -9.24 9.16
C THR A 150 4.36 -8.92 8.43
N ALA A 151 4.50 -8.43 7.20
CA ALA A 151 3.41 -8.22 6.27
C ALA A 151 3.33 -9.41 5.30
N GLU A 152 2.29 -10.24 5.43
CA GLU A 152 2.04 -11.36 4.53
C GLU A 152 1.13 -10.94 3.40
N HIS A 153 1.54 -11.17 2.15
CA HIS A 153 0.68 -10.95 1.00
C HIS A 153 -0.55 -11.88 1.04
N ARG A 154 -1.73 -11.33 0.74
CA ARG A 154 -2.99 -12.05 0.68
C ARG A 154 -3.68 -11.74 -0.62
N TRP A 155 -4.13 -12.79 -1.30
CA TRP A 155 -4.94 -12.60 -2.49
C TRP A 155 -6.39 -12.34 -2.11
N PRO A 156 -7.14 -11.51 -2.88
CA PRO A 156 -8.53 -11.22 -2.57
C PRO A 156 -9.45 -12.46 -2.51
N TRP A 157 -9.14 -13.51 -3.27
CA TRP A 157 -9.89 -14.78 -3.26
C TRP A 157 -9.56 -15.67 -2.06
N GLU A 158 -8.51 -15.38 -1.30
CA GLU A 158 -8.19 -16.08 -0.04
C GLU A 158 -8.94 -15.52 1.17
N ARG A 159 -9.80 -14.53 0.95
CA ARG A 159 -10.57 -13.85 2.00
C ARG A 159 -11.41 -14.83 2.81
N LYS A 160 -11.28 -14.78 4.13
CA LYS A 160 -12.08 -15.58 5.07
C LYS A 160 -13.36 -14.86 5.48
N PRO A 161 -14.42 -15.59 5.89
CA PRO A 161 -15.60 -14.98 6.48
C PRO A 161 -15.25 -14.08 7.67
N GLY A 162 -15.75 -12.85 7.67
CA GLY A 162 -15.47 -11.84 8.70
C GLY A 162 -14.30 -10.90 8.40
N GLU A 163 -13.53 -11.13 7.32
CA GLU A 163 -12.49 -10.20 6.89
C GLU A 163 -13.08 -9.04 6.05
N PRO A 164 -12.52 -7.82 6.20
CA PRO A 164 -12.97 -6.65 5.46
C PRO A 164 -12.85 -6.88 3.95
N ALA A 165 -13.82 -6.35 3.20
CA ALA A 165 -13.75 -6.32 1.74
C ALA A 165 -12.99 -5.05 1.32
N PHE A 166 -11.91 -5.24 0.58
CA PHE A 166 -11.14 -4.15 0.00
C PHE A 166 -11.54 -3.92 -1.46
N PRO A 167 -11.48 -2.68 -1.96
CA PRO A 167 -11.72 -2.42 -3.37
C PRO A 167 -10.67 -3.13 -4.23
N TYR A 168 -11.11 -3.74 -5.33
CA TYR A 168 -10.21 -4.40 -6.29
C TYR A 168 -9.43 -3.38 -7.13
N HIS A 169 -10.09 -2.27 -7.48
CA HIS A 169 -9.55 -1.17 -8.26
C HIS A 169 -9.47 0.11 -7.43
N SER A 170 -8.55 0.99 -7.78
CA SER A 170 -8.60 2.37 -7.33
C SER A 170 -9.84 3.07 -7.91
N LEU A 171 -10.53 3.86 -7.09
CA LEU A 171 -11.60 4.76 -7.55
C LEU A 171 -11.06 6.10 -8.05
N LEU A 172 -9.72 6.26 -8.12
CA LEU A 172 -9.07 7.44 -8.71
C LEU A 172 -9.58 7.59 -10.15
N ARG A 173 -10.54 8.51 -10.32
CA ARG A 173 -11.07 8.91 -11.62
C ARG A 173 -9.98 9.65 -12.37
N ASP A 174 -9.93 9.38 -13.67
CA ASP A 174 -9.07 10.05 -14.64
C ASP A 174 -9.22 11.58 -14.53
N ASP A 175 -8.18 12.25 -14.00
CA ASP A 175 -7.89 13.66 -14.25
C ASP A 175 -6.72 13.77 -15.25
#